data_AF-A0A1M6A5X6-F1
#
_entry.id   AF-A0A1M6A5X6-F1
#
_cell.length_a   1.000
_cell.length_b   1.000
_cell.length_c   1.000
_cell.angle_alpha   90.00
_cell.angle_beta   90.00
_cell.angle_gamma   90.00
#
_symmetry.space_group_name_H-M   'P 1'
#
loop_
_entity.id
_entity.type
_entity.pdbx_description
1 polymer ?
#
loop_
_entity_poly.entity_id
_entity_poly.type
_entity_poly.pdbx_seq_one_letter_code
_entity_poly.pdbx_strand_id
1 'polypeptide(L)'
;MALTFGQLRKMVTAQQLGWEPKVSSRDEDLVPKFATGADTSGLVAEGRVAPLNFRALGLVTNPLLAERRVARGILPPGEAGAAEPVAPDAGAPTSLDWRNRWGQNWITTVRDQNPCNACWAFAGVALVEAMMRIEHAYWTRLSEGDVERGIGKTCPDLGNLGEVSTFFKDHGFADPGCFAWTTAVTPYTPTRDRNGRSVRGPGFDFMSVADSKKWLDTVGPVVTWFEVYQDFFGHGSGVYRRSTAPTNTSVGGHFMLVIGYDDARSAWLVKNSWGTGWGESGFAWIGYGESGIETYGRYGVRNINPDPWTKRRLHNGNLYESGNGALHRNLEVSGSNGSRVLSRWREGGSPFTWGTAATFATDAAVSPTLVGTTFNRNMEVVYRTTGGRLHHWWTGGGGGSWNDGGVFGPTGCTGVPGFVQGDYNAPGNFEVVVSVGSRMQHVWRDGGGWHNGPLFGADIARSGATLVQGDYGTPHGNLECVAVRTDGRMQHFWRSEPTFTWNIGAIFGSGINSSPVMIQGQYGMRSEAGPHGNFELCVAVGGRVQHWWRNNSGDGAWRNSATFGHDVAAVTGLCEGSWGMNLEVIVLRTDNKLQHYWRDSAGWHEGPVIGGA
;
A
#
# COMPACT_ATOMS: atom_id res chain seq x y z
N MET A 1 -17.81 38.27 16.39
CA MET A 1 -18.18 38.69 15.02
C MET A 1 -17.45 37.76 14.06
N ALA A 2 -18.06 37.31 12.96
CA ALA A 2 -17.37 36.44 12.00
C ALA A 2 -16.27 37.23 11.28
N LEU A 3 -15.06 36.67 11.20
CA LEU A 3 -13.90 37.30 10.57
C LEU A 3 -14.04 37.25 9.04
N THR A 4 -13.92 38.38 8.35
CA THR A 4 -13.85 38.40 6.88
C THR A 4 -12.39 38.28 6.41
N PHE A 5 -12.16 37.85 5.17
CA PHE A 5 -10.81 37.81 4.60
C PHE A 5 -10.18 39.20 4.51
N GLY A 6 -10.96 40.26 4.25
CA GLY A 6 -10.44 41.63 4.24
C GLY A 6 -9.99 42.11 5.63
N GLN A 7 -10.71 41.73 6.68
CA GLN A 7 -10.29 41.97 8.06
C GLN A 7 -9.02 41.17 8.40
N LEU A 8 -8.95 39.91 7.96
CA LEU A 8 -7.79 39.07 8.19
C LEU A 8 -6.54 39.60 7.48
N ARG A 9 -6.64 40.02 6.20
CA ARG A 9 -5.53 40.65 5.47
C ARG A 9 -5.03 41.90 6.19
N LYS A 10 -5.93 42.79 6.65
CA LYS A 10 -5.56 43.97 7.44
C LYS A 10 -4.82 43.58 8.73
N MET A 11 -5.28 42.55 9.42
CA MET A 11 -4.65 42.04 10.64
C MET A 11 -3.23 41.51 10.38
N VAL A 12 -3.09 40.66 9.37
CA VAL A 12 -1.82 40.08 8.93
C VAL A 12 -0.81 41.16 8.53
N THR A 13 -1.24 42.13 7.72
CA THR A 13 -0.39 43.23 7.26
C THR A 13 0.00 44.16 8.42
N ALA A 14 -0.94 44.54 9.28
CA ALA A 14 -0.68 45.45 10.38
C ALA A 14 0.33 44.90 11.40
N GLN A 15 0.38 43.57 11.57
CA GLN A 15 1.31 42.89 12.47
C GLN A 15 2.53 42.29 11.76
N GLN A 16 2.66 42.46 10.44
CA GLN A 16 3.78 41.94 9.65
C GLN A 16 4.00 40.42 9.85
N LEU A 17 2.93 39.63 9.90
CA LEU A 17 3.01 38.22 10.28
C LEU A 17 3.74 37.32 9.26
N GLY A 18 3.98 37.82 8.03
CA GLY A 18 4.82 37.15 7.03
C GLY A 18 4.17 35.94 6.33
N TRP A 19 2.88 35.73 6.53
CA TRP A 19 2.07 34.76 5.79
C TRP A 19 0.91 35.48 5.10
N GLU A 20 0.23 34.82 4.16
CA GLU A 20 -0.86 35.42 3.40
C GLU A 20 -2.17 34.64 3.58
N PRO A 21 -3.31 35.33 3.78
CA PRO A 21 -4.61 34.70 3.70
C PRO A 21 -4.88 34.21 2.28
N LYS A 22 -5.71 33.17 2.14
CA LYS A 22 -6.06 32.57 0.84
C LYS A 22 -6.32 33.63 -0.24
N VAL A 23 -5.45 33.66 -1.25
CA VAL A 23 -5.41 34.74 -2.25
C VAL A 23 -6.67 34.79 -3.10
N SER A 24 -7.30 33.64 -3.37
CA SER A 24 -8.50 33.55 -4.20
C SER A 24 -9.79 34.08 -3.52
N SER A 25 -9.75 34.41 -2.23
CA SER A 25 -10.93 34.86 -1.48
C SER A 25 -11.10 36.38 -1.53
N ARG A 26 -12.34 36.87 -1.68
CA ARG A 26 -12.66 38.31 -1.70
C ARG A 26 -12.71 38.87 -0.28
N ASP A 27 -12.55 40.17 -0.14
CA ASP A 27 -12.45 40.82 1.18
C ASP A 27 -13.75 40.74 2.00
N GLU A 28 -14.89 40.72 1.32
CA GLU A 28 -16.22 40.55 1.90
C GLU A 28 -16.54 39.11 2.29
N ASP A 29 -15.80 38.12 1.76
CA ASP A 29 -16.05 36.72 2.06
C ASP A 29 -15.68 36.41 3.52
N LEU A 30 -16.51 35.60 4.18
CA LEU A 30 -16.22 35.12 5.53
C LEU A 30 -15.11 34.09 5.48
N VAL A 31 -14.20 34.14 6.47
CA VAL A 31 -13.24 33.07 6.71
C VAL A 31 -14.03 31.82 7.14
N PRO A 32 -13.90 30.69 6.43
CA PRO A 32 -14.61 29.46 6.78
C PRO A 32 -14.18 28.98 8.17
N LYS A 33 -15.09 28.30 8.87
CA LYS A 33 -14.74 27.60 10.11
C LYS A 33 -14.54 26.12 9.82
N PHE A 34 -13.51 25.55 10.41
CA PHE A 34 -13.21 24.13 10.31
C PHE A 34 -13.36 23.47 11.67
N ALA A 35 -13.68 22.18 11.67
CA ALA A 35 -13.85 21.40 12.86
C ALA A 35 -12.51 21.13 13.56
N THR A 36 -12.48 21.34 14.86
CA THR A 36 -11.39 21.02 15.78
C THR A 36 -11.83 19.86 16.65
N GLY A 37 -10.97 18.89 16.93
CA GLY A 37 -11.42 17.65 17.57
C GLY A 37 -10.50 17.05 18.62
N ALA A 38 -9.41 17.74 18.98
CA ALA A 38 -8.45 17.16 19.90
C ALA A 38 -8.97 17.20 21.33
N ASP A 39 -9.04 16.03 21.95
CA ASP A 39 -9.10 15.91 23.40
C ASP A 39 -7.67 16.09 23.96
N THR A 40 -7.57 16.94 24.99
CA THR A 40 -6.30 17.25 25.67
C THR A 40 -6.03 16.29 26.82
N SER A 41 -6.99 15.45 27.19
CA SER A 41 -6.81 14.41 28.19
C SER A 41 -5.69 13.46 27.75
N GLY A 42 -4.77 13.16 28.67
CA GLY A 42 -3.63 12.28 28.41
C GLY A 42 -2.47 12.90 27.61
N LEU A 43 -2.55 14.18 27.21
CA LEU A 43 -1.38 14.86 26.65
C LEU A 43 -0.28 15.01 27.71
N VAL A 44 0.95 14.65 27.35
CA VAL A 44 2.12 14.74 28.22
C VAL A 44 2.98 15.91 27.77
N ALA A 45 3.23 16.84 28.69
CA ALA A 45 4.08 18.00 28.42
C ALA A 45 5.47 17.55 27.98
N GLU A 46 6.06 18.26 27.02
CA GLU A 46 7.34 17.92 26.39
C GLU A 46 8.46 17.62 27.41
N GLY A 47 8.60 18.45 28.45
CA GLY A 47 9.61 18.26 29.50
C GLY A 47 9.44 17.01 30.37
N ARG A 48 8.36 16.24 30.18
CA ARG A 48 8.10 14.96 30.86
C ARG A 48 8.23 13.76 29.95
N VAL A 49 8.53 13.96 28.66
CA VAL A 49 8.69 12.86 27.70
C VAL A 49 10.11 12.30 27.82
N ALA A 50 10.21 10.98 27.93
CA ALA A 50 11.51 10.32 28.00
C ALA A 50 12.22 10.40 26.64
N PRO A 51 13.55 10.60 26.61
CA PRO A 51 14.32 10.56 25.36
C PRO A 51 14.21 9.19 24.68
N LEU A 52 14.13 9.18 23.35
CA LEU A 52 14.12 7.94 22.58
C LEU A 52 15.50 7.29 22.52
N ASN A 53 15.54 5.97 22.73
CA ASN A 53 16.72 5.17 22.40
C ASN A 53 16.72 4.82 20.91
N PHE A 54 17.30 5.71 20.09
CA PHE A 54 17.38 5.51 18.65
C PHE A 54 18.16 4.26 18.23
N ARG A 55 19.10 3.76 19.04
CA ARG A 55 19.83 2.52 18.73
C ARG A 55 18.95 1.27 18.85
N ALA A 56 17.78 1.39 19.46
CA ALA A 56 16.80 0.30 19.58
C ALA A 56 15.73 0.29 18.48
N LEU A 57 15.84 1.16 17.46
CA LEU A 57 14.86 1.22 16.36
C LEU A 57 14.81 -0.07 15.53
N GLY A 58 15.90 -0.84 15.51
CA GLY A 58 16.00 -2.08 14.74
C GLY A 58 16.02 -1.87 13.23
N LEU A 59 15.98 -2.98 12.51
CA LEU A 59 16.00 -3.02 11.05
C LEU A 59 14.79 -2.33 10.42
N VAL A 60 14.88 -2.04 9.12
CA VAL A 60 13.80 -1.47 8.32
C VAL A 60 13.77 -2.13 6.95
N THR A 61 12.58 -2.18 6.36
CA THR A 61 12.34 -2.74 5.02
C THR A 61 12.82 -1.83 3.90
N ASN A 62 12.71 -0.52 4.09
CA ASN A 62 13.10 0.49 3.11
C ASN A 62 14.62 0.66 3.06
N PRO A 63 15.28 0.38 1.92
CA PRO A 63 16.73 0.49 1.79
C PRO A 63 17.25 1.92 2.00
N LEU A 64 16.54 2.94 1.52
CA LEU A 64 16.94 4.34 1.67
C LEU A 64 16.95 4.77 3.15
N LEU A 65 15.99 4.26 3.93
CA LEU A 65 15.99 4.44 5.38
C LEU A 65 17.09 3.61 6.06
N ALA A 66 17.35 2.39 5.60
CA ALA A 66 18.40 1.54 6.16
C ALA A 66 19.78 2.20 5.98
N GLU A 67 20.09 2.65 4.76
CA GLU A 67 21.28 3.44 4.45
C GLU A 67 21.38 4.70 5.32
N ARG A 68 20.27 5.44 5.45
CA ARG A 68 20.26 6.64 6.30
C ARG A 68 20.51 6.29 7.77
N ARG A 69 19.94 5.20 8.30
CA ARG A 69 20.19 4.76 9.68
C ARG A 69 21.63 4.29 9.88
N VAL A 70 22.25 3.65 8.89
CA VAL A 70 23.68 3.32 8.91
C VAL A 70 24.54 4.59 8.96
N ALA A 71 24.27 5.57 8.09
CA ALA A 71 24.98 6.85 8.07
C ALA A 71 24.82 7.65 9.39
N ARG A 72 23.76 7.39 10.16
CA ARG A 72 23.53 7.97 11.50
C ARG A 72 24.09 7.13 12.65
N GLY A 73 24.75 6.01 12.36
CA GLY A 73 25.28 5.08 13.36
C GLY A 73 24.19 4.42 14.22
N ILE A 74 22.97 4.36 13.71
CA ILE A 74 21.82 3.69 14.35
C ILE A 74 21.85 2.19 14.04
N LEU A 75 22.16 1.84 12.79
CA LEU A 75 22.35 0.47 12.34
C LEU A 75 23.83 0.21 12.01
N PRO A 76 24.32 -1.03 12.15
CA PRO A 76 25.66 -1.40 11.71
C PRO A 76 25.78 -1.39 10.17
N PRO A 77 26.98 -1.13 9.60
CA PRO A 77 27.17 -0.95 8.15
C PRO A 77 26.66 -2.10 7.26
N GLY A 78 26.67 -3.35 7.76
CA GLY A 78 26.21 -4.52 7.00
C GLY A 78 24.70 -4.64 6.83
N GLU A 79 23.90 -3.77 7.45
CA GLU A 79 22.43 -3.85 7.44
C GLU A 79 21.76 -2.99 6.36
N ALA A 80 22.51 -2.14 5.64
CA ALA A 80 21.98 -1.35 4.54
C ALA A 80 21.70 -2.15 3.26
N GLY A 81 22.24 -3.37 3.13
CA GLY A 81 22.16 -4.14 1.88
C GLY A 81 22.91 -3.42 0.74
N ALA A 82 24.21 -3.69 0.63
CA ALA A 82 25.08 -3.33 -0.50
C ALA A 82 25.45 -1.83 -0.68
N ALA A 83 25.78 -1.10 0.39
CA ALA A 83 26.53 0.15 0.28
C ALA A 83 27.81 0.12 1.11
N GLU A 84 28.91 0.61 0.52
CA GLU A 84 30.18 0.92 1.19
C GLU A 84 29.92 1.86 2.40
N PRO A 85 30.68 1.71 3.51
CA PRO A 85 30.46 2.52 4.70
C PRO A 85 30.72 4.01 4.42
N VAL A 86 29.65 4.78 4.38
CA VAL A 86 29.72 6.25 4.40
C VAL A 86 30.08 6.70 5.82
N ALA A 87 31.05 7.61 5.95
CA ALA A 87 31.38 8.20 7.25
C ALA A 87 30.13 8.81 7.92
N PRO A 88 29.99 8.74 9.26
CA PRO A 88 28.81 9.27 9.93
C PRO A 88 28.59 10.76 9.63
N ASP A 89 27.41 11.11 9.15
CA ASP A 89 27.04 12.49 8.79
C ASP A 89 26.67 13.32 10.04
N ALA A 90 26.92 14.63 9.98
CA ALA A 90 26.98 15.61 11.07
C ALA A 90 25.65 15.89 11.81
N GLY A 91 24.52 15.33 11.40
CA GLY A 91 23.23 15.68 11.99
C GLY A 91 22.02 15.12 11.26
N ALA A 92 20.82 15.44 11.77
CA ALA A 92 19.63 15.44 10.93
C ALA A 92 19.78 16.58 9.89
N PRO A 93 19.20 16.46 8.69
CA PRO A 93 19.33 17.50 7.67
C PRO A 93 18.69 18.82 8.16
N THR A 94 19.16 19.98 7.70
CA THR A 94 18.58 21.28 8.10
C THR A 94 17.18 21.51 7.52
N SER A 95 16.78 20.70 6.54
CA SER A 95 15.41 20.65 6.03
C SER A 95 15.04 19.24 5.57
N LEU A 96 13.76 18.91 5.68
CA LEU A 96 13.20 17.62 5.29
C LEU A 96 11.76 17.82 4.83
N ASP A 97 11.37 17.20 3.71
CA ASP A 97 9.99 17.16 3.24
C ASP A 97 9.67 15.75 2.69
N TRP A 98 8.80 15.01 3.39
CA TRP A 98 8.39 13.67 2.96
C TRP A 98 7.54 13.65 1.67
N ARG A 99 7.06 14.80 1.18
CA ARG A 99 6.43 14.90 -0.14
C ARG A 99 7.43 14.79 -1.29
N ASN A 100 8.71 15.03 -0.99
CA ASN A 100 9.81 14.91 -1.93
C ASN A 100 11.10 14.51 -1.20
N ARG A 101 11.14 13.27 -0.71
CA ARG A 101 12.33 12.70 -0.07
C ARG A 101 12.94 11.64 -0.96
N TRP A 102 14.23 11.79 -1.28
CA TRP A 102 14.93 10.96 -2.26
C TRP A 102 14.26 10.95 -3.65
N GLY A 103 13.69 12.09 -4.06
CA GLY A 103 12.99 12.22 -5.33
C GLY A 103 11.62 11.55 -5.38
N GLN A 104 11.09 11.07 -4.24
CA GLN A 104 9.83 10.36 -4.16
C GLN A 104 8.85 11.05 -3.20
N ASN A 105 7.56 10.96 -3.54
CA ASN A 105 6.48 11.30 -2.63
C ASN A 105 6.11 10.10 -1.75
N TRP A 106 6.08 10.31 -0.44
CA TRP A 106 5.75 9.29 0.55
C TRP A 106 4.44 9.58 1.29
N ILE A 107 3.76 10.67 0.94
CA ILE A 107 2.57 11.18 1.64
C ILE A 107 1.33 11.03 0.75
N THR A 108 0.29 10.40 1.29
CA THR A 108 -1.01 10.26 0.62
C THR A 108 -1.70 11.61 0.40
N THR A 109 -2.72 11.64 -0.46
CA THR A 109 -3.47 12.87 -0.72
C THR A 109 -4.15 13.43 0.54
N VAL A 110 -4.42 14.74 0.53
CA VAL A 110 -5.12 15.42 1.64
C VAL A 110 -6.58 14.97 1.71
N ARG A 111 -7.08 14.83 2.94
CA ARG A 111 -8.46 14.43 3.25
C ARG A 111 -9.22 15.58 3.91
N ASP A 112 -10.53 15.39 4.09
CA ASP A 112 -11.40 16.38 4.70
C ASP A 112 -12.30 15.75 5.78
N GLN A 113 -12.07 16.14 7.02
CA GLN A 113 -12.85 15.67 8.18
C GLN A 113 -14.16 16.44 8.37
N ASN A 114 -14.33 17.58 7.71
CA ASN A 114 -15.39 18.52 8.08
C ASN A 114 -16.78 17.94 7.80
N PRO A 115 -17.79 18.26 8.64
CA PRO A 115 -17.74 19.16 9.81
C PRO A 115 -17.43 18.43 11.14
N CYS A 116 -16.83 17.23 11.10
CA CYS A 116 -16.65 16.40 12.28
C CYS A 116 -15.37 16.70 13.07
N ASN A 117 -15.45 16.51 14.38
CA ASN A 117 -14.36 16.67 15.35
C ASN A 117 -13.38 15.48 15.32
N ALA A 118 -13.01 15.02 14.12
CA ALA A 118 -12.32 13.75 13.90
C ALA A 118 -10.81 13.88 13.59
N CYS A 119 -10.20 15.06 13.80
CA CYS A 119 -8.78 15.30 13.48
C CYS A 119 -7.81 14.25 14.04
N TRP A 120 -8.11 13.69 15.21
CA TRP A 120 -7.35 12.62 15.86
C TRP A 120 -7.33 11.33 15.01
N ALA A 121 -8.48 10.93 14.44
CA ALA A 121 -8.58 9.77 13.55
C ALA A 121 -7.86 10.03 12.22
N PHE A 122 -8.08 11.21 11.63
CA PHE A 122 -7.44 11.61 10.38
C PHE A 122 -5.92 11.69 10.49
N ALA A 123 -5.39 12.26 11.57
CA ALA A 123 -3.95 12.36 11.80
C ALA A 123 -3.33 10.98 12.01
N GLY A 124 -3.98 10.10 12.78
CA GLY A 124 -3.51 8.73 12.99
C GLY A 124 -3.56 7.87 11.73
N VAL A 125 -4.64 7.98 10.95
CA VAL A 125 -4.74 7.32 9.64
C VAL A 125 -3.66 7.83 8.69
N ALA A 126 -3.48 9.15 8.57
CA ALA A 126 -2.43 9.73 7.73
C ALA A 126 -1.02 9.28 8.14
N LEU A 127 -0.77 9.10 9.44
CA LEU A 127 0.49 8.54 9.95
C LEU A 127 0.70 7.10 9.48
N VAL A 128 -0.30 6.22 9.63
CA VAL A 128 -0.20 4.82 9.23
C VAL A 128 -0.08 4.67 7.71
N GLU A 129 -0.85 5.45 6.94
CA GLU A 129 -0.74 5.49 5.48
C GLU A 129 0.66 5.93 5.02
N ALA A 130 1.22 6.98 5.62
CA ALA A 130 2.58 7.42 5.31
C ALA A 130 3.62 6.34 5.63
N MET A 131 3.49 5.68 6.78
CA MET A 131 4.42 4.62 7.18
C MET A 131 4.26 3.35 6.33
N MET A 132 3.06 3.03 5.83
CA MET A 132 2.86 1.98 4.82
C MET A 132 3.64 2.26 3.53
N ARG A 133 3.59 3.50 3.04
CA ARG A 133 4.34 3.90 1.85
C ARG A 133 5.84 3.93 2.14
N ILE A 134 6.26 4.44 3.30
CA ILE A 134 7.67 4.55 3.69
C ILE A 134 8.31 3.19 3.90
N GLU A 135 7.69 2.30 4.67
CA GLU A 135 8.29 0.99 4.97
C GLU A 135 8.12 0.02 3.80
N HIS A 136 6.96 0.00 3.16
CA HIS A 136 6.62 -1.07 2.22
C HIS A 136 6.49 -0.64 0.77
N ALA A 137 6.74 0.64 0.47
CA ALA A 137 6.54 1.20 -0.86
C ALA A 137 5.13 0.94 -1.43
N TYR A 138 4.12 0.79 -0.56
CA TYR A 138 2.73 0.56 -0.95
C TYR A 138 1.88 1.80 -0.71
N TRP A 139 1.18 2.24 -1.74
CA TRP A 139 0.07 3.15 -1.62
C TRP A 139 -1.11 2.40 -0.99
N THR A 140 -1.58 2.91 0.14
CA THR A 140 -2.78 2.41 0.78
C THR A 140 -3.71 3.57 1.10
N ARG A 141 -5.01 3.27 1.09
CA ARG A 141 -6.05 4.18 1.55
C ARG A 141 -6.79 3.49 2.68
N LEU A 142 -6.77 4.10 3.84
CA LEU A 142 -7.42 3.61 5.04
C LEU A 142 -8.66 4.45 5.34
N SER A 143 -9.52 3.94 6.22
CA SER A 143 -10.74 4.63 6.59
C SER A 143 -10.64 5.31 7.94
N GLU A 144 -10.79 6.63 7.94
CA GLU A 144 -10.98 7.40 9.17
C GLU A 144 -12.28 7.01 9.89
N GLY A 145 -13.30 6.58 9.15
CA GLY A 145 -14.58 6.15 9.73
C GLY A 145 -14.48 4.84 10.51
N ASP A 146 -13.63 3.92 10.03
CA ASP A 146 -13.32 2.66 10.72
C ASP A 146 -12.66 2.92 12.08
N VAL A 147 -11.75 3.89 12.13
CA VAL A 147 -11.09 4.31 13.38
C VAL A 147 -12.03 5.08 14.29
N GLU A 148 -12.75 6.08 13.76
CA GLU A 148 -13.64 6.94 14.55
C GLU A 148 -14.74 6.12 15.23
N ARG A 149 -15.47 5.32 14.45
CA ARG A 149 -16.57 4.49 14.95
C ARG A 149 -16.08 3.26 15.70
N GLY A 150 -14.93 2.70 15.31
CA GLY A 150 -14.32 1.56 15.99
C GLY A 150 -13.87 1.85 17.42
N ILE A 151 -13.49 3.10 17.70
CA ILE A 151 -13.21 3.59 19.06
C ILE A 151 -14.50 3.96 19.82
N GLY A 152 -15.66 3.92 19.15
CA GLY A 152 -16.95 4.23 19.75
C GLY A 152 -17.29 5.72 19.75
N LYS A 153 -16.67 6.51 18.86
CA LYS A 153 -16.88 7.96 18.75
C LYS A 153 -17.69 8.33 17.51
N THR A 154 -18.34 9.48 17.61
CA THR A 154 -19.16 10.09 16.58
C THR A 154 -18.68 11.47 16.21
N CYS A 155 -19.22 12.01 15.11
CA CYS A 155 -18.86 13.31 14.56
C CYS A 155 -18.71 14.47 15.59
N PRO A 156 -19.54 14.62 16.64
CA PRO A 156 -19.36 15.67 17.65
C PRO A 156 -18.27 15.39 18.69
N ASP A 157 -17.84 14.14 18.85
CA ASP A 157 -16.96 13.72 19.95
C ASP A 157 -15.50 14.13 19.70
N LEU A 158 -14.83 14.55 20.76
CA LEU A 158 -13.39 14.79 20.75
C LEU A 158 -12.64 13.47 20.96
N GLY A 159 -11.39 13.38 20.50
CA GLY A 159 -10.56 12.21 20.72
C GLY A 159 -9.07 12.50 20.77
N ASN A 160 -8.31 11.50 21.21
CA ASN A 160 -6.87 11.60 21.40
C ASN A 160 -6.11 10.45 20.71
N LEU A 161 -4.80 10.65 20.54
CA LEU A 161 -3.94 9.69 19.82
C LEU A 161 -3.63 8.43 20.63
N GLY A 162 -3.84 8.43 21.96
CA GLY A 162 -3.68 7.24 22.78
C GLY A 162 -4.75 6.18 22.50
N GLU A 163 -6.00 6.61 22.31
CA GLU A 163 -7.10 5.74 21.89
C GLU A 163 -6.85 5.19 20.48
N VAL A 164 -6.42 6.05 19.56
CA VAL A 164 -6.09 5.66 18.17
C VAL A 164 -4.96 4.65 18.13
N SER A 165 -3.90 4.89 18.90
CA SER A 165 -2.76 3.98 19.06
C SER A 165 -3.18 2.62 19.59
N THR A 166 -4.06 2.59 20.61
CA THR A 166 -4.61 1.35 21.17
C THR A 166 -5.44 0.60 20.15
N PHE A 167 -6.35 1.30 19.45
CA PHE A 167 -7.16 0.68 18.40
C PHE A 167 -6.32 0.13 17.25
N PHE A 168 -5.29 0.86 16.81
CA PHE A 168 -4.38 0.39 15.77
C PHE A 168 -3.65 -0.89 16.18
N LYS A 169 -3.13 -0.92 17.41
CA LYS A 169 -2.44 -2.08 17.97
C LYS A 169 -3.35 -3.31 18.04
N ASP A 170 -4.57 -3.13 18.53
CA ASP A 170 -5.46 -4.26 18.86
C ASP A 170 -6.28 -4.73 17.64
N HIS A 171 -6.56 -3.83 16.69
CA HIS A 171 -7.50 -4.09 15.60
C HIS A 171 -6.99 -3.71 14.20
N GLY A 172 -5.93 -2.90 14.10
CA GLY A 172 -5.49 -2.31 12.83
C GLY A 172 -6.53 -1.36 12.22
N PHE A 173 -6.20 -0.78 11.07
CA PHE A 173 -7.08 0.13 10.32
C PHE A 173 -7.48 -0.49 8.99
N ALA A 174 -8.78 -0.58 8.71
CA ALA A 174 -9.31 -1.15 7.48
C ALA A 174 -9.46 -0.10 6.36
N ASP A 175 -9.57 -0.59 5.11
CA ASP A 175 -9.82 0.25 3.95
C ASP A 175 -11.27 0.78 3.90
N PRO A 176 -11.57 1.87 3.15
CA PRO A 176 -12.92 2.42 3.04
C PRO A 176 -13.99 1.45 2.52
N GLY A 177 -13.61 0.39 1.79
CA GLY A 177 -14.55 -0.66 1.38
C GLY A 177 -15.09 -1.49 2.56
N CYS A 178 -14.43 -1.47 3.71
CA CYS A 178 -14.88 -2.12 4.93
C CYS A 178 -15.87 -1.27 5.73
N PHE A 179 -15.54 0.01 5.92
CA PHE A 179 -16.40 0.98 6.59
C PHE A 179 -16.00 2.37 6.12
N ALA A 180 -16.79 3.03 5.28
CA ALA A 180 -16.42 4.32 4.70
C ALA A 180 -16.48 5.47 5.73
N TRP A 181 -15.65 6.50 5.53
CA TRP A 181 -15.82 7.78 6.23
C TRP A 181 -17.19 8.39 5.89
N THR A 182 -17.90 8.84 6.92
CA THR A 182 -19.19 9.52 6.77
C THR A 182 -19.42 10.49 7.91
N THR A 183 -20.01 11.64 7.58
CA THR A 183 -20.40 12.66 8.55
C THR A 183 -21.74 12.31 9.23
N ALA A 184 -22.47 11.33 8.72
CA ALA A 184 -23.69 10.83 9.33
C ALA A 184 -23.38 9.93 10.54
N VAL A 185 -24.23 9.99 11.56
CA VAL A 185 -24.16 9.07 12.71
C VAL A 185 -24.72 7.73 12.27
N THR A 186 -23.86 6.85 11.79
CA THR A 186 -24.18 5.48 11.41
C THR A 186 -23.67 4.50 12.47
N PRO A 187 -24.39 3.39 12.74
CA PRO A 187 -23.88 2.31 13.58
C PRO A 187 -22.55 1.75 13.04
N TYR A 188 -21.66 1.35 13.94
CA TYR A 188 -20.41 0.70 13.55
C TYR A 188 -20.67 -0.74 13.09
N THR A 189 -20.82 -0.93 11.79
CA THR A 189 -21.05 -2.23 11.15
C THR A 189 -20.02 -2.47 10.05
N PRO A 190 -18.73 -2.68 10.40
CA PRO A 190 -17.71 -2.98 9.40
C PRO A 190 -18.02 -4.32 8.72
N THR A 191 -17.48 -4.51 7.52
CA THR A 191 -17.64 -5.78 6.81
C THR A 191 -17.04 -6.94 7.60
N ARG A 192 -17.60 -8.15 7.39
CA ARG A 192 -17.19 -9.37 8.12
C ARG A 192 -15.70 -9.69 7.97
N ASP A 193 -15.10 -9.29 6.85
CA ASP A 193 -13.71 -9.52 6.50
C ASP A 193 -12.76 -8.39 6.92
N ARG A 194 -13.22 -7.42 7.74
CA ARG A 194 -12.43 -6.29 8.27
C ARG A 194 -11.01 -6.71 8.66
N ASN A 195 -10.89 -7.78 9.42
CA ASN A 195 -9.61 -8.25 9.95
C ASN A 195 -8.56 -8.56 8.87
N GLY A 196 -9.00 -9.02 7.70
CA GLY A 196 -8.15 -9.28 6.55
C GLY A 196 -7.95 -8.07 5.62
N ARG A 197 -8.68 -6.97 5.84
CA ARG A 197 -8.51 -5.67 5.19
C ARG A 197 -7.73 -4.67 6.03
N SER A 198 -7.39 -5.02 7.26
CA SER A 198 -6.77 -4.08 8.20
C SER A 198 -5.25 -4.11 8.13
N VAL A 199 -4.61 -2.99 7.82
CA VAL A 199 -3.18 -2.77 8.08
C VAL A 199 -2.96 -2.87 9.59
N ARG A 200 -1.91 -3.58 10.02
CA ARG A 200 -1.60 -3.81 11.44
C ARG A 200 -0.25 -3.23 11.82
N GLY A 201 0.01 -3.09 13.10
CA GLY A 201 1.31 -2.68 13.60
C GLY A 201 1.30 -2.61 15.14
N PRO A 202 2.41 -2.21 15.75
CA PRO A 202 2.43 -1.92 17.18
C PRO A 202 1.60 -0.65 17.48
N GLY A 203 1.38 -0.39 18.77
CA GLY A 203 0.94 0.94 19.19
C GLY A 203 1.95 2.01 18.80
N PHE A 204 1.48 3.25 18.69
CA PHE A 204 2.32 4.39 18.33
C PHE A 204 3.41 4.64 19.37
N ASP A 205 4.63 4.90 18.89
CA ASP A 205 5.74 5.37 19.69
C ASP A 205 5.49 6.82 20.10
N PHE A 206 5.77 7.15 21.35
CA PHE A 206 5.61 8.50 21.90
C PHE A 206 6.98 9.13 22.13
N MET A 207 7.17 10.37 21.66
CA MET A 207 8.48 10.99 21.62
C MET A 207 8.47 12.48 21.91
N SER A 208 9.64 12.99 22.25
CA SER A 208 9.87 14.41 22.49
C SER A 208 9.90 15.20 21.16
N VAL A 209 9.58 16.50 21.21
CA VAL A 209 9.79 17.46 20.13
C VAL A 209 11.28 17.51 19.75
N ALA A 210 12.18 17.45 20.73
CA ALA A 210 13.62 17.43 20.49
C ALA A 210 14.07 16.21 19.65
N ASP A 211 13.46 15.05 19.88
CA ASP A 211 13.72 13.82 19.13
C ASP A 211 13.07 13.80 17.75
N SER A 212 12.05 14.65 17.52
CA SER A 212 11.20 14.60 16.33
C SER A 212 11.97 14.82 15.02
N LYS A 213 12.98 15.70 14.98
CA LYS A 213 13.79 15.89 13.76
C LYS A 213 14.61 14.65 13.40
N LYS A 214 15.17 13.98 14.42
CA LYS A 214 15.91 12.73 14.22
C LYS A 214 14.97 11.59 13.84
N TRP A 215 13.78 11.53 14.44
CA TRP A 215 12.74 10.58 14.04
C TRP A 215 12.28 10.80 12.60
N LEU A 216 11.95 12.03 12.21
CA LEU A 216 11.58 12.38 10.83
C LEU A 216 12.64 11.97 9.82
N ASP A 217 13.92 12.12 10.18
CA ASP A 217 15.06 11.72 9.34
C ASP A 217 15.22 10.19 9.26
N THR A 218 14.98 9.46 10.33
CA THR A 218 15.38 8.04 10.43
C THR A 218 14.23 7.05 10.48
N VAL A 219 13.00 7.52 10.56
CA VAL A 219 11.78 6.70 10.66
C VAL A 219 10.69 7.25 9.74
N GLY A 220 10.10 8.41 10.04
CA GLY A 220 8.95 8.91 9.28
C GLY A 220 8.20 10.08 9.93
N PRO A 221 7.05 10.48 9.38
CA PRO A 221 6.18 11.52 9.93
C PRO A 221 5.77 11.30 11.39
N VAL A 222 5.33 12.38 12.05
CA VAL A 222 4.82 12.35 13.43
C VAL A 222 3.55 13.18 13.58
N VAL A 223 2.59 12.71 14.37
CA VAL A 223 1.39 13.47 14.73
C VAL A 223 1.71 14.42 15.89
N THR A 224 1.26 15.66 15.77
CA THR A 224 1.43 16.70 16.78
C THR A 224 0.09 17.32 17.17
N TRP A 225 0.02 17.80 18.41
CA TRP A 225 -1.03 18.70 18.86
C TRP A 225 -0.76 20.14 18.38
N PHE A 226 -1.82 20.92 18.20
CA PHE A 226 -1.79 22.32 17.82
C PHE A 226 -2.98 23.08 18.39
N GLU A 227 -2.77 24.29 18.90
CA GLU A 227 -3.85 25.19 19.30
C GLU A 227 -4.32 26.05 18.14
N VAL A 228 -5.59 25.87 17.74
CA VAL A 228 -6.18 26.62 16.65
C VAL A 228 -6.69 27.97 17.15
N TYR A 229 -6.38 29.03 16.41
CA TYR A 229 -6.90 30.38 16.58
C TYR A 229 -7.73 30.78 15.35
N GLN A 230 -8.56 31.83 15.48
CA GLN A 230 -9.49 32.23 14.41
C GLN A 230 -8.79 32.59 13.09
N ASP A 231 -7.61 33.20 13.15
CA ASP A 231 -6.81 33.59 11.98
C ASP A 231 -6.27 32.39 11.19
N PHE A 232 -5.97 31.28 11.86
CA PHE A 232 -5.46 30.05 11.22
C PHE A 232 -6.41 29.48 10.17
N PHE A 233 -7.72 29.61 10.36
CA PHE A 233 -8.69 29.13 9.39
C PHE A 233 -8.56 29.80 8.01
N GLY A 234 -8.07 31.04 7.96
CA GLY A 234 -7.89 31.77 6.72
C GLY A 234 -6.49 31.63 6.11
N HIS A 235 -5.59 30.87 6.74
CA HIS A 235 -4.23 30.69 6.27
C HIS A 235 -4.20 30.14 4.83
N GLY A 236 -3.42 30.80 3.97
CA GLY A 236 -3.26 30.45 2.56
C GLY A 236 -1.84 29.98 2.24
N SER A 237 -0.84 30.80 2.52
CA SER A 237 0.57 30.50 2.19
C SER A 237 1.53 31.17 3.16
N GLY A 238 2.81 30.76 3.11
CA GLY A 238 3.87 31.29 3.97
C GLY A 238 3.96 30.58 5.32
N VAL A 239 4.80 31.10 6.22
CA VAL A 239 4.98 30.51 7.56
C VAL A 239 3.96 31.12 8.50
N TYR A 240 2.96 30.33 8.90
CA TYR A 240 1.95 30.76 9.85
C TYR A 240 2.59 31.17 11.18
N ARG A 241 2.24 32.39 11.61
CA ARG A 241 2.51 32.96 12.92
C ARG A 241 1.23 33.58 13.44
N ARG A 242 0.88 33.26 14.68
CA ARG A 242 -0.41 33.65 15.25
C ARG A 242 -0.46 35.17 15.48
N SER A 243 -1.55 35.80 15.07
CA SER A 243 -1.86 37.18 15.44
C SER A 243 -2.03 37.32 16.96
N THR A 244 -1.43 38.35 17.54
CA THR A 244 -1.60 38.69 18.97
C THR A 244 -2.76 39.66 19.19
N ALA A 245 -3.57 39.94 18.17
CA ALA A 245 -4.75 40.79 18.31
C ALA A 245 -5.69 40.18 19.38
N PRO A 246 -6.26 40.97 20.30
CA PRO A 246 -7.20 40.45 21.30
C PRO A 246 -8.46 39.80 20.70
N THR A 247 -8.79 40.15 19.45
CA THR A 247 -9.89 39.54 18.71
C THR A 247 -9.58 38.14 18.18
N ASN A 248 -8.30 37.76 18.13
CA ASN A 248 -7.86 36.43 17.72
C ASN A 248 -7.86 35.47 18.92
N THR A 249 -9.00 34.83 19.15
CA THR A 249 -9.17 33.91 20.29
C THR A 249 -8.87 32.46 19.89
N SER A 250 -8.42 31.67 20.86
CA SER A 250 -8.35 30.21 20.72
C SER A 250 -9.74 29.64 20.43
N VAL A 251 -9.81 28.64 19.55
CA VAL A 251 -11.07 27.98 19.15
C VAL A 251 -11.09 26.49 19.46
N GLY A 252 -9.94 25.88 19.74
CA GLY A 252 -9.86 24.47 20.13
C GLY A 252 -8.50 23.84 19.83
N GLY A 253 -8.33 22.60 20.30
CA GLY A 253 -7.17 21.77 19.99
C GLY A 253 -7.37 20.99 18.69
N HIS A 254 -6.27 20.74 17.98
CA HIS A 254 -6.27 20.02 16.71
C HIS A 254 -5.05 19.12 16.59
N PHE A 255 -5.21 17.96 15.93
CA PHE A 255 -4.09 17.09 15.58
C PHE A 255 -3.78 17.18 14.10
N MET A 256 -2.50 17.29 13.77
CA MET A 256 -1.99 17.33 12.39
C MET A 256 -0.77 16.43 12.26
N LEU A 257 -0.46 16.04 11.02
CA LEU A 257 0.73 15.23 10.74
C LEU A 257 1.89 16.15 10.33
N VAL A 258 2.95 16.19 11.13
CA VAL A 258 4.24 16.80 10.75
C VAL A 258 4.95 15.87 9.79
N ILE A 259 5.20 16.35 8.58
CA ILE A 259 5.83 15.60 7.48
C ILE A 259 7.20 16.18 7.10
N GLY A 260 7.69 17.17 7.84
CA GLY A 260 8.92 17.85 7.50
C GLY A 260 9.19 19.09 8.34
N TYR A 261 10.30 19.75 8.03
CA TYR A 261 10.73 21.01 8.63
C TYR A 261 11.74 21.71 7.75
N ASP A 262 11.98 22.99 8.03
CA ASP A 262 13.05 23.77 7.42
C ASP A 262 13.57 24.81 8.44
N ASP A 263 14.84 24.67 8.82
CA ASP A 263 15.50 25.53 9.79
C ASP A 263 15.66 26.97 9.30
N ALA A 264 15.90 27.15 8.00
CA ALA A 264 15.99 28.49 7.39
C ALA A 264 14.63 29.20 7.39
N ARG A 265 13.53 28.44 7.31
CA ARG A 265 12.17 28.96 7.53
C ARG A 265 11.81 29.09 9.01
N SER A 266 12.56 28.41 9.89
CA SER A 266 12.24 28.20 11.29
C SER A 266 10.81 27.65 11.46
N ALA A 267 10.49 26.60 10.70
CA ALA A 267 9.12 26.10 10.58
C ALA A 267 9.02 24.57 10.44
N TRP A 268 7.90 24.03 10.92
CA TRP A 268 7.41 22.67 10.68
C TRP A 268 6.52 22.65 9.46
N LEU A 269 6.62 21.61 8.63
CA LEU A 269 5.70 21.34 7.54
C LEU A 269 4.64 20.34 8.00
N VAL A 270 3.37 20.71 7.88
CA VAL A 270 2.24 19.88 8.32
C VAL A 270 1.30 19.54 7.17
N LYS A 271 0.76 18.31 7.20
CA LYS A 271 -0.43 17.88 6.45
C LYS A 271 -1.65 18.04 7.36
N ASN A 272 -2.65 18.77 6.88
CA ASN A 272 -3.92 18.99 7.57
C ASN A 272 -5.06 18.14 6.96
N SER A 273 -6.21 18.13 7.61
CA SER A 273 -7.40 17.34 7.27
C SER A 273 -8.64 18.21 7.01
N TRP A 274 -8.44 19.41 6.47
CA TRP A 274 -9.51 20.37 6.13
C TRP A 274 -9.72 20.54 4.61
N GLY A 275 -9.35 19.51 3.85
CA GLY A 275 -9.43 19.53 2.39
C GLY A 275 -8.32 20.34 1.73
N THR A 276 -8.20 20.18 0.41
CA THR A 276 -7.17 20.85 -0.40
C THR A 276 -7.41 22.34 -0.59
N GLY A 277 -8.57 22.85 -0.19
CA GLY A 277 -8.92 24.27 -0.29
C GLY A 277 -8.33 25.13 0.84
N TRP A 278 -7.77 24.54 1.89
CA TRP A 278 -7.13 25.24 3.00
C TRP A 278 -5.60 25.20 2.86
N GLY A 279 -4.89 26.26 3.27
CA GLY A 279 -3.44 26.36 3.15
C GLY A 279 -2.92 26.15 1.72
N GLU A 280 -1.72 25.61 1.61
CA GLU A 280 -1.06 25.25 0.36
C GLU A 280 -1.49 23.84 -0.07
N SER A 281 -2.66 23.73 -0.69
CA SER A 281 -3.26 22.46 -1.10
C SER A 281 -3.47 21.47 0.06
N GLY A 282 -3.82 21.97 1.24
CA GLY A 282 -4.04 21.20 2.47
C GLY A 282 -2.81 21.03 3.36
N PHE A 283 -1.69 21.65 2.98
CA PHE A 283 -0.45 21.70 3.76
C PHE A 283 -0.19 23.11 4.29
N ALA A 284 0.62 23.24 5.33
CA ALA A 284 1.05 24.54 5.84
C ALA A 284 2.44 24.47 6.45
N TRP A 285 3.14 25.60 6.43
CA TRP A 285 4.32 25.82 7.26
C TRP A 285 3.90 26.52 8.56
N ILE A 286 4.24 25.93 9.70
CA ILE A 286 3.96 26.47 11.03
C ILE A 286 5.27 26.89 11.67
N GLY A 287 5.39 28.13 12.14
CA GLY A 287 6.60 28.58 12.83
C GLY A 287 6.95 27.71 14.05
N TYR A 288 8.24 27.55 14.34
CA TYR A 288 8.67 26.93 15.60
C TYR A 288 8.13 27.70 16.80
N GLY A 289 7.69 26.96 17.82
CA GLY A 289 7.03 27.51 19.02
C GLY A 289 5.64 28.12 18.80
N GLU A 290 5.14 28.22 17.56
CA GLU A 290 3.84 28.84 17.28
C GLU A 290 2.67 27.97 17.73
N SER A 291 1.64 28.61 18.31
CA SER A 291 0.37 27.96 18.66
C SER A 291 0.54 26.65 19.46
N GLY A 292 1.59 26.58 20.28
CA GLY A 292 1.89 25.44 21.14
C GLY A 292 2.18 24.12 20.42
N ILE A 293 2.60 24.16 19.14
CA ILE A 293 2.97 22.97 18.35
C ILE A 293 4.16 22.16 18.94
N GLU A 294 4.82 22.71 19.96
CA GLU A 294 5.95 22.12 20.68
C GLU A 294 5.68 21.94 22.18
N THR A 295 4.43 22.14 22.63
CA THR A 295 4.07 22.06 24.07
C THR A 295 4.02 20.62 24.58
N TYR A 296 3.65 19.67 23.72
CA TYR A 296 3.40 18.28 24.07
C TYR A 296 4.24 17.33 23.21
N GLY A 297 4.48 16.13 23.72
CA GLY A 297 5.12 15.07 22.95
C GLY A 297 4.32 14.68 21.70
N ARG A 298 4.99 14.01 20.77
CA ARG A 298 4.48 13.62 19.45
C ARG A 298 4.36 12.11 19.31
N TYR A 299 3.49 11.68 18.39
CA TYR A 299 3.25 10.26 18.11
C TYR A 299 3.84 9.88 16.75
N GLY A 300 4.66 8.84 16.72
CA GLY A 300 5.14 8.20 15.49
C GLY A 300 4.76 6.72 15.49
N VAL A 301 5.04 6.02 14.40
CA VAL A 301 4.86 4.57 14.32
C VAL A 301 5.89 3.97 13.39
N ARG A 302 6.15 2.68 13.53
CA ARG A 302 7.04 1.85 12.71
C ARG A 302 6.61 0.39 12.76
N ASN A 303 7.21 -0.46 11.93
CA ASN A 303 6.91 -1.89 11.84
C ASN A 303 5.45 -2.15 11.49
N ILE A 304 4.98 -1.45 10.46
CA ILE A 304 3.66 -1.65 9.90
C ILE A 304 3.65 -2.99 9.16
N ASN A 305 2.53 -3.69 9.23
CA ASN A 305 2.28 -4.97 8.58
C ASN A 305 1.18 -4.81 7.52
N PRO A 306 1.56 -4.79 6.22
CA PRO A 306 0.63 -4.73 5.11
C PRO A 306 -0.45 -5.80 5.19
N ASP A 307 -1.67 -5.43 4.84
CA ASP A 307 -2.77 -6.37 4.71
C ASP A 307 -2.84 -6.97 3.29
N PRO A 308 -3.48 -8.14 3.13
CA PRO A 308 -3.70 -8.75 1.82
C PRO A 308 -4.42 -7.86 0.82
N TRP A 309 -5.37 -7.03 1.28
CA TRP A 309 -6.12 -6.13 0.41
C TRP A 309 -5.20 -5.08 -0.21
N THR A 310 -4.34 -4.42 0.57
CA THR A 310 -3.35 -3.47 0.04
C THR A 310 -2.45 -4.11 -1.04
N LYS A 311 -2.08 -5.38 -0.86
CA LYS A 311 -1.14 -6.10 -1.76
C LYS A 311 -1.78 -6.86 -2.92
N ARG A 312 -3.12 -6.91 -3.00
CA ARG A 312 -3.89 -7.86 -3.83
C ARG A 312 -3.60 -7.83 -5.34
N ARG A 313 -2.94 -6.78 -5.84
CA ARG A 313 -2.61 -6.59 -7.26
C ARG A 313 -1.12 -6.69 -7.56
N LEU A 314 -0.32 -6.67 -6.51
CA LEU A 314 1.14 -6.58 -6.58
C LEU A 314 1.80 -7.95 -6.69
N HIS A 315 1.03 -9.03 -6.81
CA HIS A 315 1.55 -10.38 -6.95
C HIS A 315 0.60 -11.22 -7.81
N ASN A 316 1.15 -12.21 -8.51
CA ASN A 316 0.40 -13.24 -9.20
C ASN A 316 1.28 -14.47 -9.46
N GLY A 317 0.65 -15.55 -9.90
CA GLY A 317 1.30 -16.85 -10.02
C GLY A 317 1.62 -17.40 -8.65
N ASN A 318 2.78 -18.01 -8.49
CA ASN A 318 3.08 -18.81 -7.32
C ASN A 318 3.83 -18.08 -6.21
N LEU A 319 3.98 -16.76 -6.30
CA LEU A 319 4.77 -15.94 -5.39
C LEU A 319 3.83 -15.00 -4.63
N TYR A 320 4.01 -14.91 -3.32
CA TYR A 320 3.35 -13.92 -2.47
C TYR A 320 4.33 -13.36 -1.45
N GLU A 321 4.41 -12.04 -1.35
CA GLU A 321 5.15 -11.40 -0.25
C GLU A 321 4.24 -11.32 0.99
N SER A 322 4.58 -12.07 2.05
CA SER A 322 3.82 -12.14 3.29
C SER A 322 4.38 -11.22 4.38
N GLY A 323 3.50 -10.80 5.30
CA GLY A 323 3.81 -9.82 6.35
C GLY A 323 3.99 -10.43 7.74
N ASN A 324 4.25 -11.73 7.87
CA ASN A 324 4.25 -12.43 9.17
C ASN A 324 5.63 -12.46 9.88
N GLY A 325 6.72 -12.04 9.22
CA GLY A 325 8.08 -11.98 9.80
C GLY A 325 8.42 -10.64 10.43
N ALA A 326 9.60 -10.55 11.06
CA ALA A 326 10.08 -9.35 11.77
C ALA A 326 10.20 -8.10 10.87
N LEU A 327 10.38 -8.31 9.57
CA LEU A 327 10.48 -7.25 8.57
C LEU A 327 9.23 -7.18 7.68
N HIS A 328 8.23 -8.03 7.89
CA HIS A 328 7.00 -8.02 7.09
C HIS A 328 7.20 -8.11 5.55
N ARG A 329 8.32 -8.70 5.08
CA ARG A 329 8.69 -8.89 3.66
C ARG A 329 9.12 -10.33 3.35
N ASN A 330 8.43 -11.28 3.96
CA ASN A 330 8.70 -12.70 3.76
C ASN A 330 8.24 -13.11 2.36
N LEU A 331 8.89 -14.08 1.72
CA LEU A 331 8.43 -14.62 0.44
C LEU A 331 7.85 -16.00 0.64
N GLU A 332 6.66 -16.21 0.11
CA GLU A 332 5.94 -17.47 0.07
C GLU A 332 5.87 -17.94 -1.39
N VAL A 333 6.23 -19.19 -1.63
CA VAL A 333 6.22 -19.81 -2.96
C VAL A 333 5.49 -21.14 -2.91
N SER A 334 4.47 -21.33 -3.74
CA SER A 334 3.79 -22.63 -3.88
C SER A 334 4.20 -23.31 -5.19
N GLY A 335 4.82 -24.48 -5.11
CA GLY A 335 5.33 -25.20 -6.29
C GLY A 335 4.67 -26.56 -6.47
N SER A 336 4.72 -27.08 -7.69
CA SER A 336 4.39 -28.47 -7.99
C SER A 336 5.67 -29.27 -8.25
N ASN A 337 5.86 -30.40 -7.57
CA ASN A 337 6.89 -31.40 -7.88
C ASN A 337 6.20 -32.67 -8.40
N GLY A 338 6.24 -32.89 -9.72
CA GLY A 338 5.29 -33.78 -10.37
C GLY A 338 3.87 -33.29 -10.10
N SER A 339 3.01 -34.17 -9.56
CA SER A 339 1.65 -33.80 -9.16
C SER A 339 1.51 -33.30 -7.72
N ARG A 340 2.60 -33.34 -6.94
CA ARG A 340 2.59 -32.92 -5.53
C ARG A 340 2.68 -31.41 -5.42
N VAL A 341 1.80 -30.78 -4.65
CA VAL A 341 1.86 -29.34 -4.35
C VAL A 341 2.46 -29.13 -2.97
N LEU A 342 3.45 -28.24 -2.88
CA LEU A 342 4.15 -27.88 -1.64
C LEU A 342 4.34 -26.37 -1.57
N SER A 343 4.35 -25.83 -0.35
CA SER A 343 4.70 -24.42 -0.10
C SER A 343 6.12 -24.32 0.44
N ARG A 344 6.80 -23.23 0.11
CA ARG A 344 8.11 -22.84 0.62
C ARG A 344 8.02 -21.41 1.11
N TRP A 345 8.77 -21.09 2.15
CA TRP A 345 8.82 -19.73 2.68
C TRP A 345 10.27 -19.31 2.88
N ARG A 346 10.49 -18.00 2.83
CA ARG A 346 11.77 -17.36 3.15
C ARG A 346 11.49 -16.16 4.04
N GLU A 347 12.18 -16.09 5.16
CA GLU A 347 12.15 -14.89 5.99
C GLU A 347 12.74 -13.68 5.25
N GLY A 348 12.23 -12.50 5.58
CA GLY A 348 12.63 -11.23 4.99
C GLY A 348 14.01 -10.73 5.41
N GLY A 349 14.73 -11.48 6.26
CA GLY A 349 16.04 -11.14 6.79
C GLY A 349 17.07 -12.26 6.61
N SER A 350 18.35 -11.90 6.80
CA SER A 350 19.46 -12.86 6.85
C SER A 350 19.13 -14.00 7.83
N PRO A 351 19.43 -15.28 7.50
CA PRO A 351 20.27 -15.75 6.39
C PRO A 351 19.54 -15.99 5.06
N PHE A 352 18.27 -15.59 4.90
CA PHE A 352 17.48 -15.80 3.68
C PHE A 352 17.31 -17.27 3.27
N THR A 353 17.33 -18.18 4.24
CA THR A 353 17.13 -19.62 4.02
C THR A 353 15.68 -19.93 3.64
N TRP A 354 15.49 -20.82 2.66
CA TRP A 354 14.18 -21.32 2.26
C TRP A 354 13.76 -22.54 3.07
N GLY A 355 12.61 -22.45 3.74
CA GLY A 355 11.89 -23.58 4.33
C GLY A 355 11.04 -24.32 3.30
N THR A 356 10.68 -25.56 3.58
CA THR A 356 9.74 -26.35 2.76
C THR A 356 8.69 -26.99 3.65
N ALA A 357 7.42 -26.75 3.34
CA ALA A 357 6.28 -27.31 4.04
C ALA A 357 5.93 -28.70 3.47
N ALA A 358 5.09 -29.43 4.20
CA ALA A 358 4.56 -30.70 3.74
C ALA A 358 3.74 -30.54 2.45
N THR A 359 3.71 -31.59 1.64
CA THR A 359 2.80 -31.67 0.50
C THR A 359 1.35 -31.66 0.99
N PHE A 360 0.52 -30.81 0.41
CA PHE A 360 -0.91 -30.76 0.75
C PHE A 360 -1.83 -31.30 -0.35
N ALA A 361 -1.35 -31.41 -1.60
CA ALA A 361 -2.11 -32.01 -2.70
C ALA A 361 -1.22 -32.86 -3.62
N THR A 362 -1.81 -33.77 -4.40
CA THR A 362 -1.08 -34.76 -5.22
C THR A 362 -1.63 -34.94 -6.63
N ASP A 363 -2.45 -34.03 -7.11
CA ASP A 363 -3.14 -34.10 -8.41
C ASP A 363 -2.88 -32.88 -9.31
N ALA A 364 -1.92 -32.02 -8.98
CA ALA A 364 -1.61 -30.85 -9.79
C ALA A 364 -0.97 -31.22 -11.14
N ALA A 365 -1.31 -30.48 -12.19
CA ALA A 365 -0.72 -30.61 -13.51
C ALA A 365 0.05 -29.37 -13.97
N VAL A 366 0.03 -28.32 -13.15
CA VAL A 366 0.74 -27.04 -13.35
C VAL A 366 1.07 -26.45 -11.98
N SER A 367 1.98 -25.47 -11.95
CA SER A 367 2.22 -24.70 -10.73
C SER A 367 0.95 -23.94 -10.31
N PRO A 368 0.67 -23.86 -8.99
CA PRO A 368 -0.48 -23.15 -8.48
C PRO A 368 -0.35 -21.64 -8.58
N THR A 369 -1.49 -20.96 -8.68
CA THR A 369 -1.61 -19.52 -8.47
C THR A 369 -2.04 -19.28 -7.02
N LEU A 370 -1.29 -18.43 -6.31
CA LEU A 370 -1.38 -18.15 -4.89
C LEU A 370 -1.85 -16.71 -4.68
N VAL A 371 -2.81 -16.51 -3.77
CA VAL A 371 -3.26 -15.19 -3.35
C VAL A 371 -3.43 -15.10 -1.84
N GLY A 372 -3.06 -13.96 -1.26
CA GLY A 372 -3.48 -13.59 0.09
C GLY A 372 -4.87 -12.95 0.07
N THR A 373 -5.74 -13.30 1.02
CA THR A 373 -7.15 -12.85 0.99
C THR A 373 -7.63 -12.22 2.28
N THR A 374 -8.74 -11.49 2.20
CA THR A 374 -9.38 -10.86 3.36
C THR A 374 -10.11 -11.86 4.26
N PHE A 375 -10.23 -13.13 3.85
CA PHE A 375 -10.69 -14.22 4.70
C PHE A 375 -9.65 -14.48 5.79
N ASN A 376 -9.64 -13.65 6.84
CA ASN A 376 -8.71 -13.74 7.97
C ASN A 376 -7.22 -13.86 7.56
N ARG A 377 -6.82 -13.18 6.48
CA ARG A 377 -5.45 -13.23 5.94
C ARG A 377 -5.02 -14.65 5.52
N ASN A 378 -5.95 -15.48 5.05
CA ASN A 378 -5.65 -16.78 4.47
C ASN A 378 -4.78 -16.65 3.22
N MET A 379 -3.95 -17.68 3.00
CA MET A 379 -3.43 -17.98 1.69
C MET A 379 -4.39 -18.94 0.99
N GLU A 380 -4.66 -18.66 -0.28
CA GLU A 380 -5.55 -19.43 -1.13
C GLU A 380 -4.79 -19.81 -2.39
N VAL A 381 -4.95 -21.04 -2.87
CA VAL A 381 -4.36 -21.49 -4.14
C VAL A 381 -5.38 -22.12 -5.05
N VAL A 382 -5.19 -21.90 -6.35
CA VAL A 382 -5.91 -22.61 -7.41
C VAL A 382 -4.89 -23.15 -8.40
N TYR A 383 -5.07 -24.40 -8.81
CA TYR A 383 -4.28 -25.01 -9.89
C TYR A 383 -5.16 -25.90 -10.77
N ARG A 384 -4.62 -26.25 -11.95
CA ARG A 384 -5.21 -27.24 -12.84
C ARG A 384 -4.80 -28.65 -12.41
N THR A 385 -5.76 -29.56 -12.30
CA THR A 385 -5.51 -30.97 -11.98
C THR A 385 -5.04 -31.78 -13.19
N THR A 386 -4.47 -32.97 -12.96
CA THR A 386 -4.13 -33.95 -14.02
C THR A 386 -5.37 -34.44 -14.78
N GLY A 387 -6.55 -34.38 -14.15
CA GLY A 387 -7.84 -34.63 -14.79
C GLY A 387 -8.38 -33.45 -15.61
N GLY A 388 -7.64 -32.34 -15.74
CA GLY A 388 -8.04 -31.18 -16.56
C GLY A 388 -9.17 -30.36 -15.96
N ARG A 389 -9.34 -30.37 -14.63
CA ARG A 389 -10.25 -29.49 -13.87
C ARG A 389 -9.46 -28.51 -13.01
N LEU A 390 -10.13 -27.67 -12.22
CA LEU A 390 -9.50 -26.78 -11.25
C LEU A 390 -9.64 -27.33 -9.83
N HIS A 391 -8.69 -27.04 -8.95
CA HIS A 391 -8.72 -27.46 -7.55
C HIS A 391 -8.33 -26.29 -6.65
N HIS A 392 -9.15 -26.01 -5.65
CA HIS A 392 -8.98 -24.91 -4.70
C HIS A 392 -8.50 -25.44 -3.34
N TRP A 393 -7.53 -24.77 -2.73
CA TRP A 393 -7.02 -25.07 -1.39
C TRP A 393 -6.79 -23.77 -0.61
N TRP A 394 -6.87 -23.84 0.72
CA TRP A 394 -6.74 -22.66 1.58
C TRP A 394 -6.16 -22.95 2.96
N THR A 395 -5.45 -21.99 3.56
CA THR A 395 -4.91 -22.10 4.91
C THR A 395 -5.88 -21.54 5.95
N GLY A 396 -6.03 -22.16 7.11
CA GLY A 396 -6.59 -21.45 8.28
C GLY A 396 -5.66 -20.30 8.67
N GLY A 397 -6.14 -19.05 8.68
CA GLY A 397 -5.34 -17.82 8.78
C GLY A 397 -4.10 -17.85 9.67
N GLY A 398 -3.05 -17.12 9.26
CA GLY A 398 -1.77 -17.06 9.99
C GLY A 398 -0.81 -18.23 9.70
N GLY A 399 -0.98 -18.94 8.58
CA GLY A 399 -0.11 -20.07 8.21
C GLY A 399 -0.54 -21.42 8.80
N GLY A 400 -1.82 -21.58 9.13
CA GLY A 400 -2.38 -22.87 9.54
C GLY A 400 -2.40 -23.90 8.41
N SER A 401 -2.83 -25.12 8.74
CA SER A 401 -2.89 -26.24 7.80
C SER A 401 -3.69 -25.91 6.53
N TRP A 402 -3.26 -26.48 5.41
CA TRP A 402 -3.98 -26.45 4.14
C TRP A 402 -5.26 -27.30 4.23
N ASN A 403 -6.35 -26.76 3.73
CA ASN A 403 -7.68 -27.37 3.68
C ASN A 403 -8.10 -27.50 2.22
N ASP A 404 -8.69 -28.64 1.89
CA ASP A 404 -9.21 -28.94 0.57
C ASP A 404 -10.54 -28.18 0.35
N GLY A 405 -10.56 -27.28 -0.63
CA GLY A 405 -11.76 -26.54 -1.07
C GLY A 405 -12.55 -27.23 -2.18
N GLY A 406 -12.04 -28.36 -2.68
CA GLY A 406 -12.65 -29.23 -3.68
C GLY A 406 -12.27 -28.90 -5.13
N VAL A 407 -12.55 -29.87 -5.99
CA VAL A 407 -12.38 -29.76 -7.44
C VAL A 407 -13.60 -29.08 -8.07
N PHE A 408 -13.36 -28.04 -8.87
CA PHE A 408 -14.39 -27.18 -9.45
C PHE A 408 -14.10 -26.82 -10.92
N GLY A 409 -14.96 -25.98 -11.48
CA GLY A 409 -14.78 -25.40 -12.81
C GLY A 409 -15.01 -26.38 -13.97
N PRO A 410 -14.75 -25.90 -15.20
CA PRO A 410 -14.97 -26.66 -16.44
C PRO A 410 -14.00 -27.84 -16.58
N THR A 411 -14.32 -28.76 -17.49
CA THR A 411 -13.44 -29.86 -17.90
C THR A 411 -12.58 -29.43 -19.10
N GLY A 412 -11.43 -30.10 -19.27
CA GLY A 412 -10.53 -29.81 -20.40
C GLY A 412 -9.79 -28.47 -20.26
N CYS A 413 -9.56 -28.01 -19.04
CA CYS A 413 -8.75 -26.84 -18.76
C CYS A 413 -7.31 -27.04 -19.29
N THR A 414 -6.70 -25.97 -19.80
CA THR A 414 -5.28 -25.92 -20.21
C THR A 414 -4.60 -24.69 -19.61
N GLY A 415 -3.27 -24.66 -19.61
CA GLY A 415 -2.51 -23.54 -19.05
C GLY A 415 -2.57 -23.44 -17.52
N VAL A 416 -2.16 -22.27 -17.01
CA VAL A 416 -2.18 -21.90 -15.59
C VAL A 416 -3.41 -21.02 -15.34
N PRO A 417 -4.21 -21.27 -14.30
CA PRO A 417 -5.35 -20.42 -13.98
C PRO A 417 -4.89 -19.07 -13.40
N GLY A 418 -5.45 -17.96 -13.87
CA GLY A 418 -5.38 -16.68 -13.16
C GLY A 418 -6.37 -16.69 -12.01
N PHE A 419 -5.99 -16.23 -10.83
CA PHE A 419 -6.82 -16.28 -9.63
C PHE A 419 -6.62 -15.02 -8.79
N VAL A 420 -7.72 -14.37 -8.40
CA VAL A 420 -7.73 -13.22 -7.47
C VAL A 420 -8.92 -13.30 -6.53
N GLN A 421 -8.83 -12.57 -5.41
CA GLN A 421 -10.03 -12.15 -4.68
C GLN A 421 -10.50 -10.80 -5.26
N GLY A 422 -11.74 -10.75 -5.72
CA GLY A 422 -12.39 -9.53 -6.19
C GLY A 422 -12.93 -8.66 -5.05
N ASP A 423 -13.60 -7.56 -5.40
CA ASP A 423 -14.29 -6.64 -4.49
C ASP A 423 -15.83 -6.78 -4.53
N TYR A 424 -16.33 -7.85 -5.16
CA TYR A 424 -17.74 -8.24 -5.13
C TYR A 424 -18.09 -8.85 -3.78
N ASN A 425 -18.82 -8.12 -2.94
CA ASN A 425 -19.11 -8.45 -1.55
C ASN A 425 -17.90 -8.31 -0.61
N ALA A 426 -18.11 -8.59 0.68
CA ALA A 426 -17.09 -8.49 1.71
C ALA A 426 -17.28 -9.59 2.78
N PRO A 427 -16.52 -10.71 2.76
CA PRO A 427 -15.40 -10.98 1.85
C PRO A 427 -15.78 -10.98 0.37
N GLY A 428 -14.84 -10.51 -0.45
CA GLY A 428 -14.98 -10.49 -1.89
C GLY A 428 -14.99 -11.88 -2.52
N ASN A 429 -15.66 -12.02 -3.67
CA ASN A 429 -15.67 -13.24 -4.46
C ASN A 429 -14.26 -13.72 -4.83
N PHE A 430 -14.11 -15.02 -5.08
CA PHE A 430 -12.96 -15.53 -5.82
C PHE A 430 -13.23 -15.50 -7.31
N GLU A 431 -12.28 -14.99 -8.07
CA GLU A 431 -12.39 -14.83 -9.52
C GLU A 431 -11.27 -15.62 -10.17
N VAL A 432 -11.61 -16.47 -11.14
CA VAL A 432 -10.67 -17.36 -11.83
C VAL A 432 -10.87 -17.26 -13.33
N VAL A 433 -9.78 -17.21 -14.10
CA VAL A 433 -9.81 -17.38 -15.55
C VAL A 433 -8.87 -18.49 -15.99
N VAL A 434 -9.33 -19.33 -16.91
CA VAL A 434 -8.55 -20.46 -17.44
C VAL A 434 -8.93 -20.73 -18.89
N SER A 435 -8.02 -21.30 -19.69
CA SER A 435 -8.35 -21.69 -21.06
C SER A 435 -9.08 -23.03 -21.11
N VAL A 436 -10.10 -23.12 -21.95
CA VAL A 436 -10.92 -24.31 -22.21
C VAL A 436 -11.11 -24.41 -23.73
N GLY A 437 -10.60 -25.49 -24.32
CA GLY A 437 -10.51 -25.60 -25.77
C GLY A 437 -9.64 -24.48 -26.36
N SER A 438 -10.18 -23.73 -27.32
CA SER A 438 -9.51 -22.58 -27.95
C SER A 438 -9.97 -21.22 -27.41
N ARG A 439 -10.61 -21.19 -26.23
CA ARG A 439 -11.18 -19.99 -25.61
C ARG A 439 -10.75 -19.86 -24.14
N MET A 440 -11.04 -18.72 -23.53
CA MET A 440 -10.93 -18.48 -22.09
C MET A 440 -12.31 -18.63 -21.43
N GLN A 441 -12.35 -19.10 -20.20
CA GLN A 441 -13.54 -19.13 -19.37
C GLN A 441 -13.29 -18.41 -18.05
N HIS A 442 -14.24 -17.57 -17.66
CA HIS A 442 -14.30 -16.96 -16.33
C HIS A 442 -15.16 -17.83 -15.40
N VAL A 443 -14.67 -18.06 -14.19
CA VAL A 443 -15.30 -18.87 -13.14
C VAL A 443 -15.21 -18.06 -11.85
N TRP A 444 -16.26 -18.02 -11.04
CA TRP A 444 -16.22 -17.29 -9.76
C TRP A 444 -16.79 -18.11 -8.61
N ARG A 445 -16.41 -17.76 -7.38
CA ARG A 445 -16.99 -18.30 -6.16
C ARG A 445 -17.58 -17.18 -5.32
N ASP A 446 -18.82 -17.36 -4.90
CA ASP A 446 -19.51 -16.51 -3.93
C ASP A 446 -20.07 -17.35 -2.78
N GLY A 447 -20.97 -16.76 -1.97
CA GLY A 447 -21.63 -17.46 -0.86
C GLY A 447 -22.48 -18.67 -1.27
N GLY A 448 -22.87 -18.77 -2.55
CA GLY A 448 -23.61 -19.88 -3.13
C GLY A 448 -22.74 -21.00 -3.71
N GLY A 449 -21.42 -20.81 -3.79
CA GLY A 449 -20.49 -21.80 -4.34
C GLY A 449 -19.82 -21.34 -5.63
N TRP A 450 -19.35 -22.30 -6.44
CA TRP A 450 -18.65 -22.04 -7.70
C TRP A 450 -19.60 -21.95 -8.88
N HIS A 451 -19.37 -20.99 -9.77
CA HIS A 451 -20.19 -20.71 -10.95
C HIS A 451 -19.33 -20.62 -12.21
N ASN A 452 -19.85 -21.15 -13.31
CA ASN A 452 -19.20 -21.06 -14.61
C ASN A 452 -19.77 -19.86 -15.39
N GLY A 453 -18.92 -18.91 -15.71
CA GLY A 453 -19.23 -17.76 -16.56
C GLY A 453 -19.05 -18.03 -18.05
N PRO A 454 -19.22 -16.98 -18.86
CA PRO A 454 -19.18 -17.09 -20.32
C PRO A 454 -17.77 -17.45 -20.82
N LEU A 455 -17.73 -18.10 -21.98
CA LEU A 455 -16.52 -18.26 -22.78
C LEU A 455 -16.23 -16.98 -23.57
N PHE A 456 -14.97 -16.56 -23.59
CA PHE A 456 -14.51 -15.37 -24.30
C PHE A 456 -13.16 -15.62 -25.01
N GLY A 457 -12.78 -14.72 -25.91
CA GLY A 457 -11.60 -14.89 -26.76
C GLY A 457 -11.76 -16.00 -27.81
N ALA A 458 -10.76 -16.15 -28.66
CA ALA A 458 -10.65 -17.19 -29.69
C ALA A 458 -9.18 -17.45 -30.01
N ASP A 459 -8.88 -18.63 -30.55
CA ASP A 459 -7.53 -19.10 -30.88
C ASP A 459 -6.56 -19.09 -29.69
N ILE A 460 -7.05 -19.40 -28.49
CA ILE A 460 -6.24 -19.44 -27.28
C ILE A 460 -5.60 -20.81 -27.14
N ALA A 461 -4.27 -20.83 -27.02
CA ALA A 461 -3.51 -22.06 -26.76
C ALA A 461 -3.45 -22.39 -25.26
N ARG A 462 -3.26 -21.37 -24.42
CA ARG A 462 -3.17 -21.52 -22.96
C ARG A 462 -3.38 -20.21 -22.21
N SER A 463 -4.00 -20.29 -21.04
CA SER A 463 -4.04 -19.21 -20.05
C SER A 463 -2.73 -19.10 -19.27
N GLY A 464 -2.58 -17.99 -18.54
CA GLY A 464 -1.52 -17.78 -17.56
C GLY A 464 -2.06 -17.21 -16.25
N ALA A 465 -1.19 -17.11 -15.24
CA ALA A 465 -1.50 -16.46 -13.97
C ALA A 465 -1.47 -14.92 -14.16
N THR A 466 -2.45 -14.42 -14.89
CA THR A 466 -2.48 -13.03 -15.37
C THR A 466 -3.72 -12.27 -14.94
N LEU A 467 -4.63 -12.90 -14.21
CA LEU A 467 -5.85 -12.24 -13.77
C LEU A 467 -5.50 -11.19 -12.71
N VAL A 468 -5.96 -9.97 -12.91
CA VAL A 468 -5.90 -8.88 -11.93
C VAL A 468 -7.27 -8.22 -11.89
N GLN A 469 -7.72 -7.81 -10.70
CA GLN A 469 -8.78 -6.82 -10.61
C GLN A 469 -8.16 -5.42 -10.61
N GLY A 470 -8.32 -4.72 -11.72
CA GLY A 470 -7.76 -3.40 -11.97
C GLY A 470 -8.36 -2.31 -11.09
N ASP A 471 -7.77 -1.11 -11.10
CA ASP A 471 -8.28 0.10 -10.42
C ASP A 471 -9.11 0.99 -11.36
N TYR A 472 -9.52 0.43 -12.50
CA TYR A 472 -10.46 0.99 -13.46
C TYR A 472 -11.82 0.37 -13.27
N GLY A 473 -12.88 1.10 -13.60
CA GLY A 473 -14.24 0.59 -13.55
C GLY A 473 -14.97 1.01 -12.27
N THR A 474 -16.30 1.06 -12.40
CA THR A 474 -17.23 1.45 -11.35
C THR A 474 -18.50 0.62 -11.52
N PRO A 475 -19.12 0.07 -10.45
CA PRO A 475 -18.76 0.24 -9.04
C PRO A 475 -17.60 -0.63 -8.56
N HIS A 476 -17.18 -1.60 -9.37
CA HIS A 476 -16.10 -2.54 -9.09
C HIS A 476 -14.94 -2.33 -10.06
N GLY A 477 -13.76 -2.80 -9.66
CA GLY A 477 -12.62 -2.87 -10.57
C GLY A 477 -12.88 -3.87 -11.71
N ASN A 478 -12.50 -3.51 -12.94
CA ASN A 478 -12.51 -4.39 -14.10
C ASN A 478 -11.61 -5.61 -13.84
N LEU A 479 -12.00 -6.77 -14.38
CA LEU A 479 -11.11 -7.93 -14.44
C LEU A 479 -10.25 -7.85 -15.70
N GLU A 480 -8.95 -8.07 -15.58
CA GLU A 480 -7.96 -7.88 -16.63
C GLU A 480 -7.11 -9.16 -16.73
N CYS A 481 -6.87 -9.67 -17.94
CA CYS A 481 -5.99 -10.84 -18.11
C CYS A 481 -5.31 -10.89 -19.48
N VAL A 482 -4.23 -11.68 -19.57
CA VAL A 482 -3.48 -11.94 -20.80
C VAL A 482 -3.35 -13.46 -21.01
N ALA A 483 -3.59 -13.92 -22.23
CA ALA A 483 -3.45 -15.32 -22.62
C ALA A 483 -2.59 -15.48 -23.88
N VAL A 484 -2.09 -16.69 -24.11
CA VAL A 484 -1.27 -17.01 -25.29
C VAL A 484 -2.15 -17.63 -26.37
N ARG A 485 -2.03 -17.10 -27.58
CA ARG A 485 -2.72 -17.55 -28.78
C ARG A 485 -2.01 -18.75 -29.42
N THR A 486 -2.72 -19.47 -30.27
CA THR A 486 -2.19 -20.61 -31.06
C THR A 486 -1.11 -20.21 -32.06
N ASP A 487 -1.06 -18.93 -32.45
CA ASP A 487 -0.02 -18.35 -33.32
C ASP A 487 1.25 -17.91 -32.57
N GLY A 488 1.34 -18.20 -31.27
CA GLY A 488 2.50 -17.88 -30.44
C GLY A 488 2.62 -16.39 -30.05
N ARG A 489 1.53 -15.61 -30.17
CA ARG A 489 1.44 -14.24 -29.64
C ARG A 489 0.61 -14.21 -28.35
N MET A 490 0.70 -13.12 -27.59
CA MET A 490 -0.16 -12.85 -26.44
C MET A 490 -1.32 -11.94 -26.82
N GLN A 491 -2.44 -12.07 -26.09
CA GLN A 491 -3.60 -11.21 -26.26
C GLN A 491 -4.15 -10.77 -24.91
N HIS A 492 -4.43 -9.48 -24.78
CA HIS A 492 -5.07 -8.87 -23.61
C HIS A 492 -6.60 -8.93 -23.72
N PHE A 493 -7.25 -9.13 -22.57
CA PHE A 493 -8.70 -9.13 -22.41
C PHE A 493 -9.08 -8.40 -21.13
N TRP A 494 -10.26 -7.78 -21.12
CA TRP A 494 -10.81 -7.20 -19.90
C TRP A 494 -12.33 -7.33 -19.81
N ARG A 495 -12.85 -7.45 -18.59
CA ARG A 495 -14.28 -7.46 -18.29
C ARG A 495 -14.69 -6.11 -17.72
N SER A 496 -15.59 -5.41 -18.41
CA SER A 496 -16.05 -4.08 -18.00
C SER A 496 -17.15 -4.13 -16.94
N GLU A 497 -17.00 -3.34 -15.89
CA GLU A 497 -18.04 -3.09 -14.90
C GLU A 497 -18.94 -1.90 -15.31
N PRO A 498 -20.26 -1.92 -15.04
CA PRO A 498 -21.06 -3.02 -14.45
C PRO A 498 -21.62 -4.00 -15.50
N THR A 499 -21.19 -3.92 -16.75
CA THR A 499 -21.78 -4.68 -17.86
C THR A 499 -21.43 -6.17 -17.86
N PHE A 500 -20.41 -6.57 -17.09
CA PHE A 500 -19.81 -7.90 -17.06
C PHE A 500 -19.39 -8.43 -18.45
N THR A 501 -19.16 -7.53 -19.40
CA THR A 501 -18.82 -7.89 -20.79
C THR A 501 -17.32 -8.03 -20.97
N TRP A 502 -16.89 -9.16 -21.51
CA TRP A 502 -15.50 -9.41 -21.89
C TRP A 502 -15.18 -8.77 -23.24
N ASN A 503 -14.13 -7.95 -23.26
CA ASN A 503 -13.63 -7.23 -24.41
C ASN A 503 -12.30 -7.82 -24.87
N ILE A 504 -12.01 -7.59 -26.14
CA ILE A 504 -10.79 -8.07 -26.80
C ILE A 504 -9.81 -6.91 -26.95
N GLY A 505 -8.60 -7.07 -26.43
CA GLY A 505 -7.53 -6.09 -26.48
C GLY A 505 -6.43 -6.42 -27.49
N ALA A 506 -5.32 -5.72 -27.31
CA ALA A 506 -4.16 -5.80 -28.19
C ALA A 506 -3.56 -7.21 -28.27
N ILE A 507 -3.06 -7.55 -29.45
CA ILE A 507 -2.23 -8.73 -29.70
C ILE A 507 -0.77 -8.28 -29.81
N PHE A 508 0.14 -8.93 -29.07
CA PHE A 508 1.53 -8.50 -28.95
C PHE A 508 2.47 -9.67 -28.67
N GLY A 509 3.78 -9.44 -28.81
CA GLY A 509 4.79 -10.49 -28.70
C GLY A 509 4.79 -11.47 -29.88
N SER A 510 5.71 -12.45 -29.85
CA SER A 510 5.83 -13.52 -30.85
C SER A 510 6.69 -14.67 -30.33
N GLY A 511 6.49 -15.89 -30.86
CA GLY A 511 7.28 -17.07 -30.48
C GLY A 511 7.04 -17.60 -29.06
N ILE A 512 5.91 -17.22 -28.44
CA ILE A 512 5.60 -17.53 -27.05
C ILE A 512 4.90 -18.88 -26.97
N ASN A 513 5.44 -19.79 -26.15
CA ASN A 513 4.90 -21.14 -25.94
C ASN A 513 4.71 -21.50 -24.46
N SER A 514 4.90 -20.55 -23.55
CA SER A 514 4.76 -20.71 -22.10
C SER A 514 3.63 -19.83 -21.54
N SER A 515 3.11 -20.14 -20.36
CA SER A 515 2.10 -19.32 -19.71
C SER A 515 2.73 -18.03 -19.13
N PRO A 516 2.14 -16.84 -19.38
CA PRO A 516 2.60 -15.59 -18.78
C PRO A 516 2.14 -15.44 -17.33
N VAL A 517 2.79 -14.55 -16.59
CA VAL A 517 2.36 -14.06 -15.28
C VAL A 517 2.25 -12.53 -15.33
N MET A 518 1.15 -11.96 -14.82
CA MET A 518 0.88 -10.52 -14.89
C MET A 518 0.38 -9.98 -13.54
N ILE A 519 0.87 -8.82 -13.17
CA ILE A 519 0.43 -8.04 -12.02
C ILE A 519 0.00 -6.64 -12.47
N GLN A 520 -0.69 -5.90 -11.60
CA GLN A 520 -0.75 -4.45 -11.71
C GLN A 520 0.11 -3.87 -10.59
N GLY A 521 1.30 -3.40 -10.97
CA GLY A 521 2.22 -2.73 -10.07
C GLY A 521 1.80 -1.29 -9.78
N GLN A 522 2.65 -0.52 -9.10
CA GLN A 522 2.40 0.89 -8.78
C GLN A 522 3.28 1.84 -9.59
N TYR A 523 4.10 1.31 -10.50
CA TYR A 523 4.81 2.15 -11.47
C TYR A 523 3.83 3.04 -12.23
N GLY A 524 4.12 4.34 -12.28
CA GLY A 524 3.23 5.36 -12.86
C GLY A 524 2.34 6.06 -11.84
N MET A 525 2.06 5.46 -10.67
CA MET A 525 1.26 6.10 -9.63
C MET A 525 2.00 7.27 -8.98
N ARG A 526 1.24 8.32 -8.61
CA ARG A 526 1.74 9.49 -7.88
C ARG A 526 1.16 9.62 -6.48
N SER A 527 0.01 8.98 -6.25
CA SER A 527 -0.66 8.85 -4.98
C SER A 527 -1.55 7.60 -4.98
N GLU A 528 -2.13 7.30 -3.84
CA GLU A 528 -3.15 6.25 -3.66
C GLU A 528 -4.44 6.48 -4.44
N ALA A 529 -4.63 7.67 -5.03
CA ALA A 529 -5.78 8.02 -5.84
C ALA A 529 -5.49 7.99 -7.35
N GLY A 530 -4.24 7.76 -7.76
CA GLY A 530 -3.84 7.67 -9.16
C GLY A 530 -2.64 8.57 -9.53
N PRO A 531 -2.32 8.70 -10.83
CA PRO A 531 -2.88 7.93 -11.95
C PRO A 531 -2.58 6.44 -11.79
N HIS A 532 -3.21 5.60 -12.60
CA HIS A 532 -3.20 4.15 -12.39
C HIS A 532 -1.82 3.52 -12.60
N GLY A 533 -1.55 2.48 -11.80
CA GLY A 533 -0.33 1.70 -11.92
C GLY A 533 -0.28 0.86 -13.19
N ASN A 534 0.93 0.63 -13.71
CA ASN A 534 1.18 -0.16 -14.91
C ASN A 534 0.78 -1.64 -14.73
N PHE A 535 0.44 -2.30 -15.85
CA PHE A 535 0.57 -3.74 -15.91
C PHE A 535 2.02 -4.12 -16.19
N GLU A 536 2.53 -5.08 -15.41
CA GLU A 536 3.86 -5.67 -15.57
C GLU A 536 3.65 -7.17 -15.81
N LEU A 537 4.31 -7.72 -16.84
CA LEU A 537 4.11 -9.09 -17.30
C LEU A 537 5.45 -9.75 -17.60
N CYS A 538 5.62 -10.99 -17.13
CA CYS A 538 6.77 -11.82 -17.46
C CYS A 538 6.32 -13.11 -18.16
N VAL A 539 7.07 -13.53 -19.18
CA VAL A 539 6.80 -14.78 -19.93
C VAL A 539 8.10 -15.41 -20.42
N ALA A 540 8.15 -16.74 -20.51
CA ALA A 540 9.32 -17.44 -21.03
C ALA A 540 9.27 -17.57 -22.56
N VAL A 541 10.35 -17.19 -23.24
CA VAL A 541 10.53 -17.26 -24.69
C VAL A 541 11.95 -17.71 -24.99
N GLY A 542 12.11 -18.83 -25.70
CA GLY A 542 13.43 -19.30 -26.13
C GLY A 542 14.43 -19.54 -24.98
N GLY A 543 13.98 -20.06 -23.84
CA GLY A 543 14.85 -20.33 -22.68
C GLY A 543 15.19 -19.10 -21.83
N ARG A 544 14.57 -17.95 -22.09
CA ARG A 544 14.79 -16.67 -21.37
C ARG A 544 13.46 -16.08 -20.91
N VAL A 545 13.48 -15.16 -19.96
CA VAL A 545 12.32 -14.34 -19.57
C VAL A 545 12.26 -13.10 -20.46
N GLN A 546 11.08 -12.77 -20.98
CA GLN A 546 10.77 -11.44 -21.49
C GLN A 546 9.92 -10.68 -20.48
N HIS A 547 10.31 -9.44 -20.19
CA HIS A 547 9.51 -8.51 -19.39
C HIS A 547 8.79 -7.49 -20.27
N TRP A 548 7.47 -7.48 -20.16
CA TRP A 548 6.55 -6.61 -20.87
C TRP A 548 5.82 -5.69 -19.89
N TRP A 549 5.53 -4.47 -20.30
CA TRP A 549 4.73 -3.54 -19.50
C TRP A 549 3.76 -2.74 -20.35
N ARG A 550 2.73 -2.21 -19.71
CA ARG A 550 1.75 -1.29 -20.31
C ARG A 550 1.49 -0.13 -19.37
N ASN A 551 1.67 1.10 -19.87
CA ASN A 551 1.20 2.31 -19.19
C ASN A 551 -0.32 2.37 -19.29
N ASN A 552 -1.00 2.12 -18.18
CA ASN A 552 -2.44 2.12 -18.16
C ASN A 552 -3.06 3.52 -18.10
N SER A 553 -2.25 4.53 -17.81
CA SER A 553 -2.62 5.95 -17.90
C SER A 553 -2.09 6.62 -19.17
N GLY A 554 -1.52 5.84 -20.09
CA GLY A 554 -0.90 6.30 -21.33
C GLY A 554 -1.63 5.81 -22.57
N ASP A 555 -0.87 5.48 -23.61
CA ASP A 555 -1.39 5.04 -24.91
C ASP A 555 -1.93 3.60 -24.95
N GLY A 556 -1.86 2.89 -23.83
CA GLY A 556 -2.32 1.51 -23.72
C GLY A 556 -1.49 0.48 -24.50
N ALA A 557 -0.33 0.85 -25.02
CA ALA A 557 0.52 -0.06 -25.78
C ALA A 557 1.40 -0.95 -24.88
N TRP A 558 1.48 -2.23 -25.25
CA TRP A 558 2.39 -3.20 -24.63
C TRP A 558 3.82 -3.05 -25.18
N ARG A 559 4.80 -3.03 -24.28
CA ARG A 559 6.21 -2.80 -24.63
C ARG A 559 7.08 -3.87 -24.01
N ASN A 560 7.93 -4.51 -24.80
CA ASN A 560 9.01 -5.35 -24.29
C ASN A 560 10.14 -4.43 -23.82
N SER A 561 10.52 -4.57 -22.55
CA SER A 561 11.56 -3.74 -21.93
C SER A 561 12.86 -4.49 -21.67
N ALA A 562 12.82 -5.82 -21.55
CA ALA A 562 14.00 -6.62 -21.26
C ALA A 562 13.82 -8.08 -21.66
N THR A 563 14.94 -8.73 -21.97
CA THR A 563 15.04 -10.19 -22.10
C THR A 563 16.23 -10.71 -21.30
N PHE A 564 15.99 -11.49 -20.26
CA PHE A 564 17.00 -11.87 -19.26
C PHE A 564 16.87 -13.34 -18.83
N GLY A 565 17.81 -13.81 -18.01
CA GLY A 565 17.87 -15.19 -17.55
C GLY A 565 18.30 -16.19 -18.63
N HIS A 566 18.40 -17.44 -18.21
CA HIS A 566 18.76 -18.58 -19.06
C HIS A 566 18.14 -19.87 -18.51
N ASP A 567 18.08 -20.92 -19.34
CA ASP A 567 17.49 -22.22 -19.00
C ASP A 567 16.04 -22.14 -18.47
N VAL A 568 15.29 -21.12 -18.89
CA VAL A 568 13.94 -20.84 -18.39
C VAL A 568 12.91 -21.68 -19.15
N ALA A 569 12.20 -22.56 -18.44
CA ALA A 569 11.08 -23.31 -18.98
C ALA A 569 9.75 -22.54 -18.88
N ALA A 570 9.52 -21.87 -17.74
CA ALA A 570 8.32 -21.05 -17.52
C ALA A 570 8.56 -19.97 -16.47
N VAL A 571 7.80 -18.88 -16.54
CA VAL A 571 7.64 -17.95 -15.42
C VAL A 571 6.52 -18.47 -14.54
N THR A 572 6.77 -18.60 -13.24
CA THR A 572 5.78 -19.18 -12.31
C THR A 572 5.20 -18.16 -11.36
N GLY A 573 5.92 -17.08 -11.05
CA GLY A 573 5.45 -16.05 -10.13
C GLY A 573 6.10 -14.69 -10.42
N LEU A 574 5.35 -13.62 -10.14
CA LEU A 574 5.76 -12.24 -10.29
C LEU A 574 5.17 -11.43 -9.13
N CYS A 575 5.97 -10.61 -8.47
CA CYS A 575 5.46 -9.60 -7.54
C CYS A 575 6.22 -8.27 -7.62
N GLU A 576 5.56 -7.18 -7.25
CA GLU A 576 6.20 -5.93 -6.87
C GLU A 576 6.41 -5.96 -5.36
N GLY A 577 7.67 -6.13 -4.95
CA GLY A 577 8.06 -6.30 -3.56
C GLY A 577 8.04 -4.99 -2.78
N SER A 578 7.98 -5.11 -1.45
CA SER A 578 8.07 -3.96 -0.53
C SER A 578 9.44 -3.30 -0.49
N TRP A 579 10.46 -3.96 -1.05
CA TRP A 579 11.81 -3.45 -1.14
C TRP A 579 11.97 -2.57 -2.39
N GLY A 580 11.82 -1.25 -2.23
CA GLY A 580 12.17 -0.29 -3.27
C GLY A 580 11.27 -0.32 -4.53
N MET A 581 10.07 -0.92 -4.43
CA MET A 581 9.19 -1.20 -5.57
C MET A 581 9.79 -2.16 -6.61
N ASN A 582 10.79 -2.96 -6.21
CA ASN A 582 11.46 -3.88 -7.11
C ASN A 582 10.49 -4.96 -7.62
N LEU A 583 10.68 -5.38 -8.87
CA LEU A 583 9.99 -6.57 -9.38
C LEU A 583 10.77 -7.81 -9.00
N GLU A 584 10.06 -8.82 -8.51
CA GLU A 584 10.59 -10.12 -8.11
C GLU A 584 9.95 -11.18 -8.99
N VAL A 585 10.75 -12.07 -9.57
CA VAL A 585 10.31 -13.09 -10.51
C VAL A 585 10.82 -14.46 -10.07
N ILE A 586 9.92 -15.44 -10.01
CA ILE A 586 10.28 -16.85 -9.89
C ILE A 586 10.06 -17.53 -11.23
N VAL A 587 11.07 -18.28 -11.67
CA VAL A 587 11.00 -19.11 -12.87
C VAL A 587 11.19 -20.57 -12.54
N LEU A 588 10.57 -21.43 -13.34
CA LEU A 588 10.91 -22.85 -13.47
C LEU A 588 12.01 -22.99 -14.51
N ARG A 589 13.11 -23.63 -14.13
CA ARG A 589 14.22 -23.97 -15.01
C ARG A 589 13.96 -25.28 -15.76
N THR A 590 14.68 -25.50 -16.86
CA THR A 590 14.64 -26.75 -17.63
C THR A 590 15.19 -27.96 -16.86
N ASP A 591 15.93 -27.74 -15.77
CA ASP A 591 16.40 -28.76 -14.83
C ASP A 591 15.41 -29.04 -13.67
N ASN A 592 14.19 -28.49 -13.75
CA ASN A 592 13.10 -28.59 -12.77
C ASN A 592 13.37 -27.93 -11.41
N LYS A 593 14.37 -27.04 -11.32
CA LYS A 593 14.56 -26.18 -10.13
C LYS A 593 13.83 -24.84 -10.31
N LEU A 594 13.60 -24.16 -9.20
CA LEU A 594 13.12 -22.79 -9.22
C LEU A 594 14.31 -21.82 -9.17
N GLN A 595 14.20 -20.67 -9.81
CA GLN A 595 15.22 -19.63 -9.71
C GLN A 595 14.57 -18.27 -9.52
N HIS A 596 15.18 -17.48 -8.65
CA HIS A 596 14.78 -16.11 -8.36
C HIS A 596 15.52 -15.13 -9.26
N TYR A 597 14.81 -14.13 -9.77
CA TYR A 597 15.34 -12.95 -10.44
C TYR A 597 14.68 -11.71 -9.85
N TRP A 598 15.35 -10.58 -9.86
CA TRP A 598 14.79 -9.33 -9.35
C TRP A 598 15.24 -8.13 -10.17
N ARG A 599 14.49 -7.03 -10.09
CA ARG A 599 14.77 -5.79 -10.84
C ARG A 599 14.82 -4.59 -9.92
N ASP A 600 15.89 -3.82 -10.00
CA ASP A 600 16.02 -2.49 -9.39
C ASP A 600 16.29 -1.40 -10.43
N SER A 601 16.80 -0.25 -9.97
CA SER A 601 17.18 0.87 -10.82
C SER A 601 18.38 0.59 -11.73
N ALA A 602 19.21 -0.41 -11.43
CA ALA A 602 20.36 -0.81 -12.25
C ALA A 602 20.00 -1.86 -13.31
N GLY A 603 18.89 -2.58 -13.13
CA GLY A 603 18.38 -3.53 -14.12
C GLY A 603 17.93 -4.85 -13.50
N TRP A 604 17.95 -5.92 -14.31
CA TRP A 604 17.61 -7.27 -13.87
C TRP A 604 18.84 -8.00 -13.33
N HIS A 605 18.64 -8.69 -12.21
CA HIS A 605 19.66 -9.43 -11.49
C HIS A 605 19.26 -10.88 -11.30
N GLU A 606 20.26 -11.75 -11.27
CA GLU A 606 20.10 -13.18 -11.01
C GLU A 606 20.21 -13.46 -9.51
N GLY A 607 19.17 -14.05 -8.96
CA GLY A 607 19.11 -14.50 -7.58
C GLY A 607 19.43 -16.00 -7.44
N PRO A 608 19.30 -16.53 -6.21
CA PRO A 608 19.63 -17.93 -5.93
C PRO A 608 18.68 -18.90 -6.64
N VAL A 609 19.20 -20.09 -6.91
CA VAL A 609 18.40 -21.27 -7.27
C VAL A 609 17.71 -21.79 -6.00
N ILE A 610 16.39 -21.88 -6.04
CA ILE A 610 15.56 -22.33 -4.94
C ILE A 610 15.29 -23.84 -5.10
N GLY A 611 15.65 -24.61 -4.07
CA GLY A 611 15.35 -26.04 -3.98
C GLY A 611 16.26 -26.95 -4.80
N GLY A 612 17.57 -26.95 -4.50
CA GLY A 612 18.46 -28.03 -4.93
C GLY A 612 18.33 -29.27 -4.03
N ALA A 613 18.08 -30.43 -4.65
CA ALA A 613 17.94 -31.79 -4.10
C ALA A 613 16.94 -31.96 -2.94
#